data_AF-T0UQM0-F1
#
_entry.id   AF-T0UQM0-F1
#
_cell.length_a   1.000
_cell.length_b   1.000
_cell.length_c   1.000
_cell.angle_alpha   90.00
_cell.angle_beta   90.00
_cell.angle_gamma   90.00
#
_symmetry.space_group_name_H-M   'P 1'
#
loop_
_entity.id
_entity.type
_entity.pdbx_description
1 polymer ?
#
loop_
_entity_poly.entity_id
_entity_poly.type
_entity_poly.pdbx_seq_one_letter_code
_entity_poly.pdbx_strand_id
1 'polypeptide(L)'
;MGRISREECQRRREEIIDVAQALYQEMPFKEINVKEIGNRLSFTRTAIYTYFDNKEEIFLALLEREYLKWEQDLQDILKKEKLTQEMFASEMAKSLEDRLTLLKILAVDMASLDAESRIEPLVEFKKFMDALLIW
;
A
#
# COMPACT_ATOMS: atom_id res chain seq x y z
N MET A 1 2.71 9.14 30.21
CA MET A 1 2.38 9.49 28.82
C MET A 1 0.95 9.06 28.58
N GLY A 2 0.07 9.97 28.13
CA GLY A 2 -1.35 9.65 27.90
C GLY A 2 -1.50 8.57 26.82
N ARG A 3 -2.42 7.63 27.02
CA ARG A 3 -2.72 6.56 26.07
C ARG A 3 -3.21 7.21 24.77
N ILE A 4 -2.50 7.00 23.67
CA ILE A 4 -2.90 7.47 22.34
C ILE A 4 -4.25 6.82 22.00
N SER A 5 -5.21 7.59 21.49
CA SER A 5 -6.51 7.04 21.07
C SER A 5 -6.34 6.11 19.86
N ARG A 6 -7.26 5.17 19.66
CA ARG A 6 -7.22 4.29 18.48
C ARG A 6 -7.24 5.10 17.18
N GLU A 7 -8.01 6.17 17.13
CA GLU A 7 -8.11 7.09 15.99
C GLU A 7 -6.78 7.77 15.70
N GLU A 8 -6.10 8.30 16.72
CA GLU A 8 -4.79 8.95 16.53
C GLU A 8 -3.71 7.94 16.14
N CYS A 9 -3.81 6.71 16.63
CA CYS A 9 -2.95 5.60 16.21
C CYS A 9 -3.12 5.32 14.71
N GLN A 10 -4.36 5.18 14.24
CA GLN A 10 -4.64 4.97 12.82
C GLN A 10 -4.19 6.15 11.97
N ARG A 11 -4.48 7.38 12.40
CA ARG A 11 -4.10 8.60 11.67
C ARG A 11 -2.60 8.68 11.45
N ARG A 12 -1.80 8.37 12.48
CA ARG A 12 -0.34 8.35 12.37
C ARG A 12 0.16 7.22 11.48
N ARG A 13 -0.48 6.05 11.54
CA ARG A 13 -0.17 4.93 10.63
C ARG A 13 -0.41 5.33 9.18
N GLU A 14 -1.55 5.94 8.86
CA GLU A 14 -1.85 6.42 7.50
C GLU A 14 -0.89 7.52 7.04
N GLU A 15 -0.54 8.46 7.93
CA GLU A 15 0.41 9.53 7.62
C GLU A 15 1.79 8.98 7.21
N ILE A 16 2.24 7.89 7.84
CA ILE A 16 3.50 7.21 7.45
C ILE A 16 3.39 6.65 6.03
N ILE A 17 2.27 6.00 5.71
CA ILE A 17 2.03 5.39 4.40
C ILE A 17 1.92 6.48 3.32
N ASP A 18 1.25 7.59 3.61
CA ASP A 18 1.12 8.75 2.70
C ASP A 18 2.47 9.38 2.38
N VAL A 19 3.30 9.59 3.40
CA VAL A 19 4.65 10.12 3.21
C VAL A 19 5.52 9.16 2.39
N ALA A 20 5.44 7.85 2.68
CA ALA A 20 6.17 6.84 1.91
C ALA A 20 5.73 6.81 0.45
N GLN A 21 4.42 6.90 0.18
CA GLN A 21 3.88 6.99 -1.17
C GLN A 21 4.36 8.25 -1.89
N ALA A 22 4.36 9.40 -1.23
CA ALA A 22 4.85 10.65 -1.81
C ALA A 22 6.34 10.58 -2.16
N LEU A 23 7.17 10.08 -1.25
CA LEU A 23 8.59 9.84 -1.52
C LEU A 23 8.81 8.89 -2.69
N TYR A 24 7.99 7.85 -2.80
CA TYR A 24 8.05 6.88 -3.89
C TYR A 24 7.69 7.45 -5.27
N GLN A 25 7.00 8.58 -5.34
CA GLN A 25 6.81 9.31 -6.59
C GLN A 25 8.04 10.15 -6.98
N GLU A 26 8.89 10.50 -6.01
CA GLU A 26 10.04 11.36 -6.23
C GLU A 26 11.35 10.57 -6.46
N MET A 27 11.48 9.38 -5.89
CA MET A 27 12.71 8.58 -5.96
C MET A 27 12.46 7.06 -6.01
N PRO A 28 13.45 6.25 -6.44
CA PRO A 28 13.33 4.80 -6.47
C PRO A 28 13.21 4.17 -5.06
N PHE A 29 12.52 3.02 -4.95
CA PHE A 29 12.36 2.29 -3.67
C PHE A 29 13.67 2.08 -2.91
N LYS A 30 14.74 1.71 -3.63
CA LYS A 30 16.06 1.43 -3.06
C LYS A 30 16.73 2.64 -2.40
N GLU A 31 16.35 3.85 -2.78
CA GLU A 31 16.91 5.09 -2.22
C GLU A 31 16.10 5.57 -1.01
N ILE A 32 14.85 5.10 -0.86
CA ILE A 32 13.97 5.45 0.25
C ILE A 32 14.39 4.67 1.49
N ASN A 33 14.47 5.36 2.60
CA ASN A 33 14.67 4.78 3.91
C ASN A 33 13.82 5.48 4.98
N VAL A 34 13.74 4.83 6.14
CA VAL A 34 12.94 5.26 7.30
C VAL A 34 13.35 6.66 7.80
N LYS A 35 14.57 7.14 7.49
CA LYS A 35 14.99 8.51 7.80
C LYS A 35 14.30 9.53 6.90
N GLU A 36 14.28 9.34 5.58
CA GLU A 36 13.58 10.30 4.71
C GLU A 36 12.09 10.35 5.04
N ILE A 37 11.47 9.20 5.28
CA ILE A 37 10.05 9.12 5.69
C ILE A 37 9.86 9.91 6.99
N GLY A 38 10.64 9.61 8.02
CA GLY A 38 10.53 10.27 9.32
C GLY A 38 10.79 11.78 9.30
N ASN A 39 11.52 12.31 8.32
CA ASN A 39 11.78 13.75 8.18
C ASN A 39 10.56 14.53 7.66
N ARG A 40 9.57 13.86 7.06
CA ARG A 40 8.37 14.49 6.49
C ARG A 40 7.10 14.29 7.32
N LEU A 41 7.20 13.57 8.44
CA LEU A 41 6.09 13.35 9.36
C LEU A 41 5.85 14.58 10.24
N SER A 42 4.60 14.79 10.63
CA SER A 42 4.18 15.79 11.62
C SER A 42 4.58 15.45 13.06
N PHE A 43 5.12 14.24 13.27
CA PHE A 43 5.54 13.73 14.57
C PHE A 43 6.98 13.20 14.55
N THR A 44 7.52 12.91 15.73
CA THR A 44 8.93 12.53 15.87
C THR A 44 9.29 11.29 15.07
N ARG A 45 10.38 11.35 14.30
CA ARG A 45 10.93 10.22 13.54
C ARG A 45 10.99 8.90 14.34
N THR A 46 11.42 8.92 15.60
CA THR A 46 11.54 7.71 16.42
C THR A 46 10.20 7.00 16.65
N ALA A 47 9.08 7.73 16.58
CA ALA A 47 7.76 7.14 16.76
C ALA A 47 7.31 6.29 15.56
N ILE A 48 8.00 6.35 14.41
CA ILE A 48 7.70 5.47 13.27
C ILE A 48 7.82 3.98 13.65
N TYR A 49 8.80 3.67 14.51
CA TYR A 49 9.06 2.33 15.05
C TYR A 49 7.99 1.83 16.03
N THR A 50 6.99 2.67 16.35
CA THR A 50 5.78 2.21 17.06
C THR A 50 4.78 1.55 16.11
N TYR A 51 4.90 1.78 14.80
CA TYR A 51 3.94 1.35 13.77
C TYR A 51 4.53 0.37 12.76
N PHE A 52 5.80 0.58 12.39
CA PHE A 52 6.49 -0.23 11.38
C PHE A 52 7.96 -0.40 11.78
N ASP A 53 8.49 -1.61 11.64
CA ASP A 53 9.87 -1.90 12.04
C ASP A 53 10.87 -1.54 10.94
N ASN A 54 10.47 -1.56 9.67
CA ASN A 54 11.33 -1.24 8.53
C ASN A 54 10.55 -0.58 7.36
N LYS A 55 11.28 -0.28 6.27
CA LYS A 55 10.68 0.36 5.08
C LYS A 55 9.76 -0.60 4.35
N GLU A 56 10.10 -1.88 4.31
CA GLU A 56 9.37 -2.92 3.58
C GLU A 56 7.96 -3.07 4.14
N GLU A 57 7.79 -3.07 5.46
CA GLU A 57 6.48 -3.14 6.10
C GLU A 57 5.60 -1.95 5.77
N ILE A 58 6.19 -0.75 5.66
CA ILE A 58 5.47 0.44 5.22
C ILE A 58 4.98 0.26 3.78
N PHE A 59 5.83 -0.29 2.92
CA PHE A 59 5.48 -0.55 1.52
C PHE A 59 4.52 -1.73 1.33
N LEU A 60 4.56 -2.75 2.18
CA LEU A 60 3.54 -3.81 2.22
C LEU A 60 2.18 -3.23 2.61
N ALA A 61 2.14 -2.35 3.63
CA ALA A 61 0.92 -1.65 4.00
C ALA A 61 0.42 -0.68 2.92
N LEU A 62 1.33 -0.01 2.21
CA LEU A 62 0.99 0.79 1.03
C LEU A 62 0.37 -0.10 -0.07
N LEU A 63 0.98 -1.25 -0.34
CA LEU A 63 0.51 -2.19 -1.35
C LEU A 63 -0.87 -2.75 -1.00
N GLU A 64 -1.09 -3.16 0.25
CA GLU A 64 -2.40 -3.56 0.79
C GLU A 64 -3.46 -2.48 0.56
N ARG A 65 -3.14 -1.23 0.87
CA ARG A 65 -4.03 -0.08 0.66
C ARG A 65 -4.37 0.13 -0.82
N GLU A 66 -3.40 0.00 -1.70
CA GLU A 66 -3.62 0.14 -3.15
C GLU A 66 -4.44 -1.03 -3.72
N TYR A 67 -4.29 -2.25 -3.18
CA TYR A 67 -5.15 -3.39 -3.51
C TYR A 67 -6.60 -3.20 -3.07
N LEU A 68 -6.84 -2.78 -1.82
CA LEU A 68 -8.19 -2.51 -1.31
C LEU A 68 -8.92 -1.44 -2.14
N LYS A 69 -8.20 -0.37 -2.50
CA LYS A 69 -8.75 0.64 -3.39
C LYS A 69 -9.09 0.01 -4.75
N TRP A 70 -8.30 -0.92 -5.28
CA TRP A 70 -8.51 -1.49 -6.61
C TRP A 70 -9.66 -2.47 -6.61
N GLU A 71 -9.74 -3.30 -5.58
CA GLU A 71 -10.91 -4.13 -5.31
C GLU A 71 -12.19 -3.29 -5.35
N GLN A 72 -12.21 -2.12 -4.70
CA GLN A 72 -13.38 -1.24 -4.73
C GLN A 72 -13.76 -0.80 -6.16
N ASP A 73 -12.78 -0.40 -6.99
CA ASP A 73 -13.04 -0.04 -8.39
C ASP A 73 -13.60 -1.24 -9.17
N LEU A 74 -13.03 -2.43 -8.96
CA LEU A 74 -13.48 -3.67 -9.62
C LEU A 74 -14.90 -4.03 -9.20
N GLN A 75 -15.23 -3.90 -7.91
CA GLN A 75 -16.59 -4.09 -7.41
C GLN A 75 -17.57 -3.10 -8.05
N ASP A 76 -17.15 -1.86 -8.30
CA ASP A 76 -17.99 -0.86 -8.95
C ASP A 76 -18.15 -1.12 -10.46
N ILE A 77 -17.15 -1.70 -11.13
CA ILE A 77 -17.28 -2.22 -12.49
C ILE A 77 -18.29 -3.38 -12.54
N LEU A 78 -18.21 -4.33 -11.60
CA LEU A 78 -19.08 -5.51 -11.56
C LEU A 78 -20.56 -5.16 -11.29
N LYS A 79 -20.84 -4.05 -10.61
CA LYS A 79 -22.21 -3.55 -10.39
C LYS A 79 -22.86 -2.96 -11.65
N LYS A 80 -22.08 -2.69 -12.72
CA LYS A 80 -22.63 -2.16 -13.98
C LYS A 80 -23.42 -3.26 -14.68
N GLU A 81 -24.73 -3.06 -14.86
CA GLU A 81 -25.55 -4.00 -15.63
C GLU A 81 -25.15 -3.97 -17.12
N LYS A 82 -24.89 -5.16 -17.70
CA LYS A 82 -24.60 -5.41 -19.13
C LYS A 82 -23.30 -4.79 -19.66
N LEU A 83 -22.16 -5.37 -19.27
CA LEU A 83 -20.89 -5.14 -19.95
C LEU A 83 -20.72 -6.14 -21.12
N THR A 84 -20.40 -5.65 -22.32
CA THR A 84 -19.83 -6.52 -23.36
C THR A 84 -18.40 -6.89 -22.99
N GLN A 85 -17.81 -7.86 -23.69
CA GLN A 85 -16.41 -8.24 -23.48
C GLN A 85 -15.45 -7.05 -23.69
N GLU A 86 -15.69 -6.23 -24.70
CA GLU A 86 -14.88 -5.04 -25.01
C GLU A 86 -15.03 -3.97 -23.93
N MET A 87 -16.25 -3.74 -23.45
CA MET A 87 -16.50 -2.78 -22.37
C MET A 87 -15.83 -3.24 -21.07
N PHE A 88 -15.95 -4.52 -20.73
CA PHE A 88 -15.29 -5.08 -19.56
C PHE A 88 -13.77 -4.94 -19.65
N ALA A 89 -13.17 -5.32 -20.78
CA ALA A 89 -11.73 -5.17 -20.98
C ALA A 89 -11.25 -3.71 -20.88
N SER A 90 -12.02 -2.78 -21.44
CA SER A 90 -11.71 -1.34 -21.36
C SER A 90 -11.81 -0.80 -19.93
N GLU A 91 -12.86 -1.16 -19.19
CA GLU A 91 -13.05 -0.75 -17.80
C GLU A 91 -11.97 -1.35 -16.89
N MET A 92 -11.63 -2.62 -17.11
CA MET A 92 -10.54 -3.31 -16.42
C MET A 92 -9.19 -2.62 -16.65
N ALA A 93 -8.84 -2.32 -17.91
CA ALA A 93 -7.62 -1.61 -18.25
C ALA A 93 -7.57 -0.22 -17.60
N LYS A 94 -8.68 0.52 -17.65
CA LYS A 94 -8.78 1.86 -17.04
C LYS A 94 -8.64 1.81 -15.51
N SER A 95 -9.20 0.80 -14.85
CA SER A 95 -9.07 0.63 -13.39
C SER A 95 -7.61 0.51 -12.93
N LEU A 96 -6.72 0.04 -13.80
CA LEU A 96 -5.29 -0.08 -13.54
C LEU A 96 -4.48 1.14 -13.99
N GLU A 97 -4.91 1.83 -15.06
CA GLU A 97 -4.23 3.03 -15.59
C GLU A 97 -4.05 4.11 -14.53
N ASP A 98 -5.07 4.31 -13.68
CA ASP A 98 -5.04 5.31 -12.61
C ASP A 98 -4.18 4.89 -11.40
N ARG A 99 -3.60 3.68 -11.41
CA ARG A 99 -2.93 3.05 -10.24
C ARG A 99 -1.43 2.87 -10.44
N LEU A 100 -0.75 3.93 -10.86
CA LEU A 100 0.69 3.92 -11.12
C LEU A 100 1.53 3.43 -9.93
N THR A 101 1.13 3.74 -8.69
CA THR A 101 1.82 3.23 -7.49
C THR A 101 1.78 1.70 -7.42
N LEU A 102 0.57 1.13 -7.57
CA LEU A 102 0.35 -0.32 -7.58
C LEU A 102 1.17 -0.99 -8.68
N LEU A 103 1.05 -0.49 -9.92
CA LEU A 103 1.76 -1.03 -11.08
C LEU A 103 3.28 -0.98 -10.91
N LYS A 104 3.82 0.13 -10.39
CA LYS A 104 5.26 0.29 -10.17
C LYS A 104 5.79 -0.70 -9.14
N ILE A 105 5.08 -0.88 -8.02
CA ILE A 105 5.47 -1.85 -6.98
C ILE A 105 5.46 -3.28 -7.57
N LEU A 106 4.38 -3.67 -8.26
CA LEU A 106 4.24 -5.02 -8.82
C LEU A 106 5.29 -5.33 -9.89
N ALA A 107 5.63 -4.36 -10.73
CA ALA A 107 6.54 -4.57 -11.85
C ALA A 107 8.02 -4.57 -11.43
N VAL A 108 8.39 -3.80 -10.40
CA VAL A 108 9.82 -3.47 -10.13
C VAL A 108 10.28 -3.94 -8.76
N ASP A 109 9.43 -3.77 -7.74
CA ASP A 109 9.89 -3.84 -6.35
C ASP A 109 9.37 -5.07 -5.59
N MET A 110 8.43 -5.84 -6.16
CA MET A 110 7.83 -6.99 -5.49
C MET A 110 8.86 -8.03 -5.02
N ALA A 111 9.87 -8.33 -5.85
CA ALA A 111 10.94 -9.26 -5.48
C ALA A 111 11.81 -8.74 -4.31
N SER A 112 12.06 -7.42 -4.27
CA SER A 112 12.76 -6.79 -3.15
C SER A 112 11.91 -6.79 -1.88
N LEU A 113 10.61 -6.55 -1.99
CA LEU A 113 9.69 -6.62 -0.85
C LEU A 113 9.63 -8.03 -0.27
N ASP A 114 9.48 -9.07 -1.10
CA ASP A 114 9.48 -10.47 -0.63
C ASP A 114 10.80 -10.85 0.07
N ALA A 115 11.94 -10.39 -0.45
CA ALA A 115 13.26 -10.79 0.03
C ALA A 115 13.71 -10.02 1.30
N GLU A 116 13.33 -8.75 1.44
CA GLU A 116 13.80 -7.87 2.52
C GLU A 116 12.78 -7.75 3.67
N SER A 117 11.53 -8.20 3.48
CA SER A 117 10.52 -8.20 4.53
C SER A 117 10.79 -9.23 5.62
N ARG A 118 10.39 -8.90 6.85
CA ARG A 118 10.29 -9.91 7.91
C ARG A 118 9.21 -10.92 7.59
N ILE A 119 9.36 -12.15 8.11
CA ILE A 119 8.48 -13.28 7.80
C ILE A 119 7.05 -12.99 8.26
N GLU A 120 6.86 -12.52 9.49
CA GLU A 120 5.52 -12.37 10.07
C GLU A 120 4.65 -11.34 9.30
N PRO A 121 5.11 -10.10 9.05
CA PRO A 121 4.34 -9.14 8.24
C PRO A 121 4.12 -9.62 6.80
N LEU A 122 5.10 -10.30 6.20
CA LEU A 122 4.96 -10.84 4.86
C LEU A 122 3.90 -11.96 4.80
N VAL A 123 3.86 -12.82 5.81
CA VAL A 123 2.82 -13.86 5.94
C VAL A 123 1.44 -13.23 6.11
N GLU A 124 1.30 -12.21 6.95
CA GLU A 124 0.03 -11.50 7.11
C GLU A 124 -0.42 -10.82 5.82
N PHE A 125 0.51 -10.19 5.08
CA PHE A 125 0.22 -9.65 3.75
C PHE A 125 -0.21 -10.74 2.77
N LYS A 126 0.43 -11.91 2.77
CA LYS A 126 0.04 -13.03 1.89
C LYS A 126 -1.33 -13.60 2.25
N LYS A 127 -1.66 -13.72 3.53
CA LYS A 127 -3.02 -14.10 3.97
C LYS A 127 -4.07 -13.10 3.54
N PHE A 128 -3.76 -11.80 3.62
CA PHE A 128 -4.61 -10.73 3.09
C PHE A 128 -4.84 -10.91 1.59
N MET A 129 -3.77 -11.14 0.81
CA MET A 129 -3.87 -11.40 -0.63
C MET A 129 -4.70 -12.66 -0.94
N ASP A 130 -4.50 -13.74 -0.19
CA ASP A 130 -5.29 -14.97 -0.36
C ASP A 130 -6.78 -14.68 -0.10
N ALA A 131 -7.11 -13.93 0.96
CA ALA A 131 -8.49 -13.57 1.29
C ALA A 131 -9.17 -12.73 0.19
N LEU A 132 -8.42 -11.85 -0.48
CA LEU A 132 -8.90 -11.08 -1.63
C LEU A 132 -9.24 -11.95 -2.86
N LEU A 133 -8.69 -13.16 -2.96
CA LEU A 133 -8.84 -14.04 -4.13
C LEU A 133 -9.96 -15.09 -3.97
N ILE A 134 -10.69 -15.12 -2.85
CA ILE A 134 -11.76 -16.11 -2.57
C ILE A 134 -13.15 -15.60 -3.02
N TRP A 135 -13.25 -14.99 -4.21
CA TRP A 135 -14.52 -14.62 -4.83
C TRP A 135 -14.92 -15.59 -5.96
#